data_AF-A0A1W5ZZB4-F1
#
_entry.id   AF-A0A1W5ZZB4-F1
#
_cell.length_a   1.000
_cell.length_b   1.000
_cell.length_c   1.000
_cell.angle_alpha   90.00
_cell.angle_beta   90.00
_cell.angle_gamma   90.00
#
_symmetry.space_group_name_H-M   'P 1'
#
loop_
_entity.id
_entity.type
_entity.pdbx_description
1 polymer ?
#
loop_
_entity_poly.entity_id
_entity_poly.type
_entity_poly.pdbx_seq_one_letter_code
_entity_poly.pdbx_strand_id
1 'polypeptide(L)'
;MSRIYSDYFNQTVLTIPDTFIDVKTGETHQVSPKINEEIEYHSMNNTLQHLIFSALHSYFQQKQTNHESTNDLLLELLEIKKMLNHGNRNSSSVRSKPIEKSVTSEKVDLKEIEDLLEAFGG
;
A
#
# COMPACT_ATOMS: atom_id res chain seq x y z
N MET A 1 32.41 15.65 4.06
CA MET A 1 32.73 14.94 5.31
C MET A 1 31.44 14.27 5.82
N SER A 2 31.50 13.31 6.73
CA SER A 2 30.27 12.72 7.32
C SER A 2 30.01 13.34 8.69
N ARG A 3 28.75 13.65 9.00
CA ARG A 3 28.33 14.13 10.34
C ARG A 3 27.81 12.96 11.17
N ILE A 4 28.18 12.93 12.45
CA ILE A 4 27.78 11.88 13.39
C ILE A 4 26.86 12.52 14.43
N TYR A 5 25.67 11.93 14.61
CA TYR A 5 24.65 12.32 15.57
C TYR A 5 24.44 11.18 16.55
N SER A 6 24.28 11.50 17.83
CA SER A 6 24.14 10.50 18.88
C SER A 6 23.05 10.88 19.88
N ASP A 7 22.10 9.98 20.08
CA ASP A 7 21.13 10.04 21.17
C ASP A 7 21.74 9.37 22.40
N TYR A 8 21.92 10.14 23.47
CA TYR A 8 22.57 9.67 24.70
C TYR A 8 21.71 8.67 25.48
N PHE A 9 20.38 8.80 25.39
CA PHE A 9 19.46 7.95 26.16
C PHE A 9 19.23 6.61 25.46
N ASN A 10 19.02 6.64 24.14
CA ASN A 10 18.71 5.44 23.36
C ASN A 10 19.94 4.77 22.74
N GLN A 11 21.15 5.26 23.04
CA GLN A 11 22.43 4.79 22.48
C GLN A 11 22.40 4.68 20.94
N THR A 12 21.59 5.51 20.30
CA THR A 12 21.38 5.48 18.85
C THR A 12 22.39 6.40 18.20
N VAL A 13 23.24 5.85 17.33
CA VAL A 13 24.26 6.61 16.59
C VAL A 13 23.88 6.62 15.10
N LEU A 14 23.78 7.82 14.53
CA LEU A 14 23.42 8.04 13.14
C LEU A 14 24.54 8.80 12.44
N THR A 15 25.07 8.23 11.35
CA THR A 15 26.09 8.89 10.53
C THR A 15 25.49 9.23 9.16
N ILE A 16 25.58 10.50 8.77
CA ILE A 16 25.02 10.98 7.50
C ILE A 16 26.12 11.62 6.66
N PRO A 17 26.28 11.21 5.39
CA PRO A 17 27.21 11.84 4.47
C PRO A 17 26.68 13.20 4.00
N ASP A 18 27.56 14.14 3.66
CA ASP A 18 27.13 15.43 3.05
C ASP A 18 26.45 15.26 1.68
N THR A 19 26.70 14.13 0.99
CA THR A 19 26.17 13.82 -0.33
C THR A 19 25.68 12.39 -0.41
N PHE A 20 24.61 12.15 -1.17
CA PHE A 20 24.10 10.82 -1.48
C PHE A 20 23.87 10.67 -2.98
N ILE A 21 23.82 9.44 -3.46
CA ILE A 21 23.56 9.12 -4.87
C ILE A 21 22.10 8.68 -4.97
N ASP A 22 21.34 9.29 -5.86
CA ASP A 22 20.03 8.75 -6.24
C ASP A 22 20.26 7.53 -7.15
N VAL A 23 19.88 6.36 -6.65
CA VAL A 23 20.07 5.07 -7.35
C VAL A 23 19.29 5.02 -8.67
N LYS A 24 18.23 5.81 -8.83
CA LYS A 24 17.42 5.83 -10.07
C LYS A 24 18.05 6.67 -11.16
N THR A 25 18.62 7.82 -10.82
CA THR A 25 19.17 8.79 -11.79
C THR A 25 20.68 8.68 -11.93
N GLY A 26 21.36 8.10 -10.93
CA GLY A 26 22.83 8.08 -10.83
C GLY A 26 23.43 9.44 -10.44
N GLU A 27 22.59 10.44 -10.16
CA GLU A 27 23.06 11.78 -9.79
C GLU A 27 23.46 11.85 -8.32
N THR A 28 24.48 12.66 -8.03
CA THR A 28 24.89 12.95 -6.66
C THR A 28 24.19 14.21 -6.18
N HIS A 29 23.43 14.08 -5.09
CA HIS A 29 22.74 15.18 -4.45
C HIS A 29 23.39 15.53 -3.11
N GLN A 30 23.42 16.81 -2.77
CA GLN A 30 23.79 17.24 -1.43
C GLN A 30 22.62 17.04 -0.46
N VAL A 31 22.94 16.62 0.75
CA VAL A 31 21.95 16.53 1.83
C VAL A 31 21.48 17.94 2.18
N SER A 32 20.17 18.12 2.18
CA SER A 32 19.55 19.41 2.51
C SER A 32 19.95 19.87 3.91
N PRO A 33 20.30 21.16 4.11
CA PRO A 33 20.67 21.69 5.43
C PRO A 33 19.54 21.52 6.45
N LYS A 34 18.27 21.57 6.02
CA LYS A 34 17.11 21.35 6.88
C LYS A 34 17.09 19.96 7.53
N ILE A 35 17.54 18.94 6.81
CA ILE A 35 17.62 17.56 7.32
C ILE A 35 18.65 17.50 8.45
N ASN A 36 19.78 18.19 8.28
CA ASN A 36 20.81 18.23 9.31
C ASN A 36 20.32 18.94 10.58
N GLU A 37 19.56 20.04 10.44
CA GLU A 37 18.95 20.77 11.56
C GLU A 37 17.93 19.92 12.32
N GLU A 38 17.07 19.20 11.60
CA GLU A 38 16.06 18.32 12.19
C GLU A 38 16.69 17.17 12.97
N ILE A 39 17.74 16.55 12.42
CA ILE A 39 18.45 15.45 13.06
C ILE A 39 19.20 15.95 14.30
N GLU A 40 19.80 17.14 14.26
CA GLU A 40 20.42 17.77 15.41
C GLU A 40 19.40 18.03 16.53
N TYR A 41 18.23 18.57 16.18
CA TYR A 41 17.13 18.78 17.11
C TYR A 41 16.68 17.48 17.78
N HIS A 42 16.47 16.41 17.01
CA HIS A 42 16.04 15.12 17.55
C HIS A 42 17.13 14.40 18.36
N SER A 43 18.41 14.61 18.02
CA SER A 43 19.55 14.13 18.80
C SER A 43 19.63 14.81 20.18
N MET A 44 19.43 16.13 20.22
CA MET A 44 19.41 16.92 21.48
C MET A 44 18.23 16.54 22.38
N ASN A 45 17.09 16.18 21.77
CA ASN A 45 15.85 15.88 22.50
C ASN A 45 15.66 14.38 22.81
N ASN A 46 16.66 13.53 22.54
CA ASN A 46 16.57 12.07 22.73
C ASN A 46 15.37 11.42 22.03
N THR A 47 15.03 11.92 20.83
CA THR A 47 13.91 11.42 20.00
C THR A 47 14.39 10.95 18.63
N LEU A 48 15.71 10.73 18.49
CA LEU A 48 16.35 10.36 17.23
C LEU A 48 15.79 9.03 16.69
N GLN A 49 15.58 8.06 17.59
CA GLN A 49 14.98 6.76 17.22
C GLN A 49 13.56 6.91 16.66
N HIS A 50 12.76 7.82 17.22
CA HIS A 50 11.40 8.07 16.73
C HIS A 50 11.42 8.70 15.33
N LEU A 51 12.31 9.68 15.10
CA LEU A 51 12.51 10.28 13.78
C LEU A 51 12.86 9.20 12.74
N ILE A 52 13.83 8.33 13.05
CA ILE A 52 14.28 7.26 12.14
C ILE A 52 13.13 6.31 11.82
N PHE A 53 12.40 5.82 12.83
CA PHE A 53 11.29 4.90 12.60
C PHE A 53 10.13 5.53 11.85
N SER A 54 9.79 6.79 12.14
CA SER A 54 8.77 7.53 11.42
C SER A 54 9.15 7.72 9.94
N ALA A 55 10.40 8.11 9.67
CA ALA A 55 10.91 8.28 8.32
C ALA A 55 10.92 6.96 7.52
N LEU A 56 11.39 5.86 8.14
CA LEU A 56 11.37 4.53 7.54
C LEU A 56 9.94 4.07 7.26
N HIS A 57 9.04 4.25 8.22
CA HIS A 57 7.64 3.90 8.08
C HIS A 57 7.00 4.64 6.90
N SER A 58 7.21 5.95 6.82
CA SER A 58 6.75 6.77 5.69
C SER A 58 7.32 6.28 4.36
N TYR A 59 8.63 6.02 4.29
CA TYR A 59 9.29 5.52 3.09
C TYR A 59 8.70 4.18 2.59
N PHE A 60 8.40 3.25 3.51
CA PHE A 60 7.82 1.96 3.14
C PHE A 60 6.33 2.06 2.78
N GLN A 61 5.57 2.94 3.43
CA GLN A 61 4.14 3.13 3.14
C GLN A 61 3.88 3.87 1.83
N GLN A 62 4.75 4.79 1.44
CA GLN A 62 4.58 5.59 0.23
C GLN A 62 4.62 4.75 -1.06
N LYS A 63 5.13 3.52 -1.01
CA LYS A 63 5.03 2.53 -2.11
C LYS A 63 3.67 1.85 -2.21
N GLN A 64 2.87 1.82 -1.15
CA GLN A 64 1.55 1.20 -1.14
C GLN A 64 0.43 2.17 -1.54
N THR A 65 0.70 3.48 -1.53
CA THR A 65 -0.28 4.51 -1.85
C THR A 65 -0.37 4.86 -3.34
N ASN A 66 0.12 4.02 -4.26
CA ASN A 66 -0.42 3.99 -5.63
C ASN A 66 -1.83 3.34 -5.63
N HIS A 67 -2.67 3.73 -4.67
CA HIS A 67 -4.05 3.29 -4.52
C HIS A 67 -4.99 4.05 -5.48
N GLU A 68 -4.50 5.10 -6.16
CA GLU A 68 -5.24 5.77 -7.24
C GLU A 68 -5.57 4.78 -8.38
N SER A 69 -4.63 3.93 -8.79
CA SER A 69 -4.89 2.97 -9.87
C SER A 69 -5.91 1.89 -9.49
N THR A 70 -5.99 1.52 -8.21
CA THR A 70 -6.99 0.54 -7.75
C THR A 70 -8.39 1.14 -7.69
N ASN A 71 -8.53 2.43 -7.37
CA ASN A 71 -9.81 3.11 -7.40
C ASN A 71 -10.32 3.28 -8.83
N ASP A 72 -9.42 3.62 -9.76
CA ASP A 72 -9.77 3.73 -11.19
C ASP A 72 -10.17 2.37 -11.78
N LEU A 73 -9.44 1.30 -11.46
CA LEU A 73 -9.79 -0.05 -11.89
C LEU A 73 -11.12 -0.54 -11.30
N LEU A 74 -11.38 -0.24 -10.02
CA LEU A 74 -12.66 -0.57 -9.39
C LEU A 74 -13.82 0.23 -10.00
N LEU A 75 -13.60 1.49 -10.35
CA LEU A 75 -14.59 2.32 -11.07
C LEU A 75 -14.88 1.76 -12.46
N GLU A 76 -13.85 1.36 -13.21
CA GLU A 76 -13.99 0.75 -14.53
C GLU A 76 -14.74 -0.58 -14.47
N LEU A 77 -14.43 -1.44 -13.48
CA LEU A 77 -15.18 -2.69 -13.22
C LEU A 77 -16.64 -2.44 -12.84
N LEU A 78 -16.93 -1.35 -12.11
CA LEU A 78 -18.30 -0.96 -11.74
C LEU A 78 -19.08 -0.48 -12.98
N GLU A 79 -18.42 0.24 -13.89
CA GLU A 79 -18.99 0.67 -15.17
C GLU A 79 -19.33 -0.54 -16.06
N ILE A 80 -18.42 -1.51 -16.18
CA ILE A 80 -18.65 -2.77 -16.91
C ILE A 80 -19.84 -3.53 -16.31
N LYS A 81 -19.92 -3.62 -14.98
CA LYS A 81 -21.05 -4.26 -14.28
C LYS A 81 -22.39 -3.58 -14.60
N LYS A 82 -22.44 -2.25 -14.68
CA LYS A 82 -23.65 -1.51 -15.07
C LYS A 82 -24.04 -1.80 -16.52
N MET A 83 -23.08 -1.79 -17.45
CA MET A 83 -23.31 -2.09 -18.86
C MET A 83 -23.89 -3.50 -19.06
N LEU A 84 -23.32 -4.51 -18.38
CA LEU A 84 -23.81 -5.88 -18.43
C LEU A 84 -25.25 -6.01 -17.86
N ASN A 85 -25.54 -5.32 -16.76
CA ASN A 85 -26.88 -5.32 -16.16
C ASN A 85 -27.93 -4.58 -16.99
N HIS A 86 -27.54 -3.56 -17.76
CA HIS A 86 -28.45 -2.86 -18.67
C HIS A 86 -28.67 -3.63 -19.99
N GLY A 87 -27.67 -4.39 -20.46
CA GLY A 87 -27.82 -5.27 -21.62
C GLY A 87 -28.76 -6.46 -21.38
N ASN A 88 -28.87 -6.95 -20.14
CA ASN A 88 -29.64 -8.15 -19.80
C ASN A 88 -31.12 -7.91 -19.47
N ARG A 89 -31.63 -6.67 -19.55
CA ARG A 89 -33.02 -6.34 -19.18
C ARG A 89 -34.01 -6.28 -20.35
N ASN A 90 -33.54 -6.54 -21.57
CA ASN A 90 -34.36 -6.46 -22.79
C ASN A 90 -34.82 -7.81 -23.35
N SER A 91 -34.77 -8.91 -22.60
CA SER A 91 -35.51 -10.13 -22.96
C SER A 91 -36.92 -10.11 -22.38
N SER A 92 -37.84 -9.56 -23.16
CA SER A 92 -39.23 -10.02 -23.35
C SER A 92 -39.97 -10.64 -22.15
N SER A 93 -40.99 -9.89 -21.70
CA SER A 93 -42.30 -10.38 -21.25
C SER A 93 -42.62 -11.84 -21.61
N VAL A 94 -42.70 -12.71 -20.60
CA VAL A 94 -43.62 -13.86 -20.62
C VAL A 94 -44.32 -13.95 -19.27
N ARG A 95 -45.64 -13.99 -19.37
CA ARG A 95 -46.67 -14.05 -18.35
C ARG A 95 -46.65 -15.37 -17.56
N SER A 96 -46.99 -15.26 -16.27
CA SER A 96 -47.62 -16.28 -15.37
C SER A 96 -46.88 -17.57 -14.99
N LYS A 97 -46.47 -17.67 -13.71
CA LYS A 97 -47.07 -18.50 -12.63
C LYS A 97 -46.17 -18.46 -11.37
N PRO A 98 -46.72 -18.48 -10.14
CA PRO A 98 -45.91 -18.54 -8.93
C PRO A 98 -45.50 -20.00 -8.69
N ILE A 99 -44.20 -20.28 -8.74
CA ILE A 99 -43.65 -21.53 -8.23
C ILE A 99 -42.60 -21.15 -7.18
N GLU A 100 -43.00 -21.31 -5.93
CA GLU A 100 -42.08 -21.47 -4.82
C GLU A 100 -41.12 -22.61 -5.14
N LYS A 101 -39.79 -22.38 -4.98
CA LYS A 101 -38.87 -23.32 -4.32
C LYS A 101 -37.44 -22.78 -4.25
N SER A 102 -37.02 -22.61 -2.99
CA SER A 102 -35.67 -22.78 -2.44
C SER A 102 -34.49 -22.09 -3.14
N VAL A 103 -34.08 -20.97 -2.55
CA VAL A 103 -32.70 -20.49 -2.56
C VAL A 103 -31.84 -21.51 -1.79
N THR A 104 -31.25 -22.48 -2.49
CA THR A 104 -30.07 -23.16 -1.96
C THR A 104 -28.89 -22.24 -2.22
N SER A 105 -28.48 -21.54 -1.17
CA SER A 105 -27.17 -20.90 -1.09
C SER A 105 -26.13 -21.98 -1.43
N GLU A 106 -25.48 -21.88 -2.59
CA GLU A 106 -24.24 -22.60 -2.85
C GLU A 106 -23.27 -22.22 -1.74
N LYS A 107 -23.09 -23.14 -0.78
CA LYS A 107 -22.01 -23.06 0.18
C LYS A 107 -20.75 -23.29 -0.64
N VAL A 108 -20.00 -22.23 -0.86
CA VAL A 108 -18.63 -22.30 -1.37
C VAL A 108 -17.87 -23.26 -0.45
N ASP A 109 -17.39 -24.36 -1.03
CA ASP A 109 -16.67 -25.39 -0.29
C ASP A 109 -15.27 -24.88 0.04
N LEU A 110 -15.03 -24.61 1.32
CA LEU A 110 -13.76 -24.07 1.82
C LEU A 110 -12.57 -24.95 1.45
N LYS A 111 -12.82 -26.24 1.18
CA LYS A 111 -11.82 -27.21 0.77
C LYS A 111 -11.27 -26.95 -0.64
N GLU A 112 -12.13 -26.49 -1.55
CA GLU A 112 -11.73 -26.15 -2.92
C GLU A 112 -10.83 -24.90 -2.95
N ILE A 113 -11.02 -23.99 -1.98
CA ILE A 113 -10.16 -22.81 -1.78
C ILE A 113 -8.77 -23.23 -1.25
N GLU A 114 -8.72 -24.21 -0.33
CA GLU A 114 -7.47 -24.72 0.24
C GLU A 114 -6.62 -25.43 -0.81
N ASP A 115 -7.23 -26.30 -1.62
CA ASP A 115 -6.56 -27.01 -2.72
C ASP A 115 -6.01 -26.04 -3.78
N LEU A 116 -6.73 -24.95 -4.07
CA LEU A 116 -6.24 -23.90 -4.97
C LEU A 116 -5.04 -23.16 -4.39
N LEU A 117 -5.09 -22.79 -3.11
CA LEU A 117 -3.99 -22.06 -2.45
C LEU A 117 -2.71 -22.91 -2.38
N GLU A 118 -2.83 -24.22 -2.16
CA GLU A 118 -1.68 -25.14 -2.15
C GLU A 118 -1.05 -25.29 -3.55
N ALA A 119 -1.86 -25.30 -4.61
CA ALA A 119 -1.36 -25.36 -5.99
C ALA A 119 -0.57 -24.11 -6.43
N PHE A 120 -0.79 -22.96 -5.79
CA PHE A 120 -0.03 -21.73 -6.03
C PHE A 120 1.12 -21.52 -5.02
N GLY A 121 1.13 -22.26 -3.92
CA GLY A 121 2.04 -22.09 -2.78
C GLY A 121 3.19 -23.09 -2.70
N GLY A 122 3.57 -23.69 -3.82
CA GLY A 122 4.79 -24.53 -3.92
C GLY A 122 6.07 -23.79 -3.56
#